data_AF-F7NRG5-F1
#
_entry.id   AF-F7NRG5-F1
#
_cell.length_a   1.000
_cell.length_b   1.000
_cell.length_c   1.000
_cell.angle_alpha   90.00
_cell.angle_beta   90.00
_cell.angle_gamma   90.00
#
_symmetry.space_group_name_H-M   'P 1'
#
loop_
_entity.id
_entity.type
_entity.pdbx_description
1 polymer ?
#
loop_
_entity_poly.entity_id
_entity_poly.type
_entity_poly.pdbx_seq_one_letter_code
_entity_poly.pdbx_strand_id
1 'polypeptide(L)'
;MTQYFQVHQDKFKQLASVACSLKATLNTKFHRYWIDTAEQYPAEVAPLLKQLDQLLEDIDKEDMALLQEGTAECSLIVAEWSVFFAGEGSYMIYSYQPAAIAEFNADIHLEKNRNTTERIHFTKALADGWYIEYLNEP
;
A
#
# COMPACT_ATOMS: atom_id res chain seq x y z
N MET A 1 11.08 -5.55 -6.98
CA MET A 1 10.54 -4.56 -6.02
C MET A 1 11.14 -3.17 -6.21
N THR A 2 12.37 -2.85 -5.75
CA THR A 2 12.92 -1.48 -5.96
C THR A 2 13.04 -1.11 -7.44
N GLN A 3 13.51 -2.05 -8.27
CA GLN A 3 13.56 -1.87 -9.72
C GLN A 3 12.16 -1.76 -10.35
N TYR A 4 11.18 -2.50 -9.82
CA TYR A 4 9.80 -2.44 -10.28
C TYR A 4 9.22 -1.04 -10.04
N PHE A 5 9.32 -0.55 -8.80
CA PHE A 5 8.92 0.81 -8.47
C PHE A 5 9.63 1.85 -9.33
N GLN A 6 10.94 1.72 -9.58
CA GLN A 6 11.69 2.66 -10.42
C GLN A 6 11.16 2.70 -11.87
N VAL A 7 10.82 1.55 -12.45
CA VAL A 7 10.25 1.48 -13.80
C VAL A 7 8.86 2.14 -13.86
N HIS A 8 8.09 2.03 -12.77
CA HIS A 8 6.71 2.51 -12.70
C HIS A 8 6.55 3.78 -11.82
N GLN A 9 7.63 4.52 -11.53
CA GLN A 9 7.62 5.59 -10.52
C GLN A 9 6.55 6.65 -10.80
N ASP A 10 6.42 7.08 -12.06
CA ASP A 10 5.42 8.06 -12.46
C ASP A 10 3.99 7.55 -12.28
N LYS A 11 3.76 6.24 -12.38
CA LYS A 11 2.46 5.60 -12.15
C LYS A 11 2.15 5.55 -10.66
N PHE A 12 3.10 5.19 -9.81
CA PHE A 12 2.94 5.27 -8.35
C PHE A 12 2.65 6.69 -7.87
N LYS A 13 3.30 7.70 -8.45
CA LYS A 13 3.02 9.11 -8.15
C LYS A 13 1.60 9.52 -8.54
N GLN A 14 1.16 9.15 -9.74
CA GLN A 14 -0.21 9.39 -10.20
C GLN A 14 -1.24 8.64 -9.34
N LEU A 15 -0.96 7.38 -9.01
CA LEU A 15 -1.80 6.55 -8.17
C LEU A 15 -2.04 7.21 -6.80
N ALA A 16 -0.98 7.65 -6.12
CA ALA A 16 -1.12 8.36 -4.85
C ALA A 16 -2.00 9.62 -4.99
N SER A 17 -1.78 10.43 -6.04
CA SER A 17 -2.56 11.66 -6.26
C SER A 17 -4.05 11.39 -6.50
N VAL A 18 -4.37 10.44 -7.37
CA VAL A 18 -5.76 10.10 -7.72
C VAL A 18 -6.45 9.43 -6.54
N ALA A 19 -5.76 8.50 -5.87
CA ALA A 19 -6.31 7.79 -4.72
C ALA A 19 -6.59 8.74 -3.54
N CYS A 20 -5.72 9.71 -3.27
CA CYS A 20 -5.99 10.72 -2.25
C CYS A 20 -7.14 11.67 -2.61
N SER A 21 -7.32 11.98 -3.90
CA SER A 21 -8.49 12.74 -4.37
C SER A 21 -9.79 11.94 -4.18
N LEU A 22 -9.74 10.63 -4.43
CA LEU A 22 -10.85 9.72 -4.13
C LEU A 22 -11.14 9.69 -2.63
N LYS A 23 -10.12 9.51 -1.78
CA LYS A 23 -10.29 9.48 -0.31
C LYS A 23 -10.95 10.75 0.21
N ALA A 24 -10.52 11.91 -0.29
CA ALA A 24 -11.10 13.20 0.09
C ALA A 24 -12.59 13.27 -0.28
N THR A 25 -12.97 12.73 -1.45
CA THR A 25 -14.37 12.67 -1.88
C THR A 25 -15.20 11.67 -1.07
N LEU A 26 -14.65 10.50 -0.76
CA LEU A 26 -15.34 9.46 0.01
C LEU A 26 -15.42 9.77 1.51
N ASN A 27 -14.56 10.66 2.02
CA ASN A 27 -14.46 11.03 3.43
C ASN A 27 -14.45 9.81 4.39
N THR A 28 -13.63 8.83 4.06
CA THR A 28 -13.52 7.56 4.81
C THR A 28 -12.14 7.42 5.46
N LYS A 29 -12.11 6.69 6.58
CA LYS A 29 -10.88 6.30 7.28
C LYS A 29 -10.23 5.06 6.67
N PHE A 30 -11.02 4.18 6.06
CA PHE A 30 -10.54 2.98 5.42
C PHE A 30 -11.41 2.66 4.22
N HIS A 31 -10.78 2.31 3.11
CA HIS A 31 -11.49 1.90 1.92
C HIS A 31 -10.62 1.00 1.04
N ARG A 32 -11.10 -0.22 0.79
CA ARG A 32 -10.47 -1.13 -0.15
C ARG A 32 -11.11 -0.96 -1.52
N TYR A 33 -10.27 -0.83 -2.54
CA TYR A 33 -10.65 -0.69 -3.93
C TYR A 33 -10.12 -1.88 -4.72
N TRP A 34 -10.98 -2.49 -5.54
CA TRP A 34 -10.63 -3.51 -6.51
C TRP A 34 -10.87 -2.97 -7.91
N ILE A 35 -10.03 -3.36 -8.87
CA ILE A 35 -10.27 -3.04 -10.28
C ILE A 35 -11.65 -3.54 -10.73
N ASP A 36 -12.23 -2.88 -11.72
CA ASP A 36 -13.55 -3.20 -12.30
C ASP A 36 -14.74 -3.07 -11.33
N THR A 37 -14.55 -2.42 -10.17
CA THR A 37 -15.65 -2.14 -9.23
C THR A 37 -16.23 -0.74 -9.36
N ALA A 38 -15.79 0.05 -10.35
CA ALA A 38 -16.18 1.45 -10.52
C ALA A 38 -17.69 1.69 -10.58
N GLU A 39 -18.47 0.75 -11.12
CA GLU A 39 -19.94 0.84 -11.21
C GLU A 39 -20.64 0.76 -9.85
N GLN A 40 -19.94 0.29 -8.80
CA GLN A 40 -20.48 0.20 -7.43
C GLN A 40 -20.49 1.55 -6.72
N TYR A 41 -19.94 2.60 -7.34
CA TYR A 41 -19.73 3.90 -6.73
C TYR A 41 -20.65 4.99 -7.31
N PRO A 42 -20.83 6.10 -6.58
CA PRO A 42 -21.54 7.26 -7.10
C PRO A 42 -20.92 7.76 -8.42
N ALA A 43 -21.77 8.19 -9.36
CA ALA A 43 -21.34 8.66 -10.69
C ALA A 43 -20.30 9.81 -10.64
N GLU A 44 -20.31 10.59 -9.56
CA GLU A 44 -19.38 11.71 -9.31
C GLU A 44 -17.92 11.26 -9.18
N VAL A 45 -17.67 10.05 -8.65
CA VAL A 45 -16.31 9.51 -8.48
C VAL A 45 -15.89 8.57 -9.60
N ALA A 46 -16.81 8.19 -10.51
CA ALA A 46 -16.52 7.28 -11.62
C ALA A 46 -15.30 7.69 -12.47
N PRO A 47 -15.04 8.98 -12.77
CA PRO A 47 -13.83 9.36 -13.50
C PRO A 47 -12.53 9.09 -12.74
N LEU A 48 -12.53 9.22 -11.41
CA LEU A 48 -11.36 8.89 -10.57
C LEU A 48 -11.14 7.38 -10.53
N LEU A 49 -12.21 6.60 -10.39
CA LEU A 49 -12.13 5.14 -10.31
C LEU A 49 -11.61 4.53 -11.61
N LYS A 50 -12.07 5.00 -12.77
CA LYS A 50 -11.52 4.58 -14.07
C LYS A 50 -10.03 4.91 -14.23
N GLN A 51 -9.58 6.02 -13.66
CA GLN A 51 -8.14 6.34 -13.66
C GLN A 51 -7.37 5.40 -12.74
N LEU A 52 -7.94 5.03 -11.59
CA LEU A 52 -7.35 4.07 -10.66
C LEU A 52 -7.27 2.67 -11.28
N ASP A 53 -8.30 2.21 -11.99
CA ASP A 53 -8.28 0.96 -12.75
C ASP A 53 -7.06 0.91 -13.66
N GLN A 54 -6.94 1.88 -14.56
CA GLN A 54 -5.82 1.96 -15.50
C GLN A 54 -4.46 2.03 -14.79
N LEU A 55 -4.36 2.81 -13.70
CA LEU A 55 -3.12 2.97 -12.97
C LEU A 55 -2.69 1.69 -12.24
N LEU A 56 -3.64 0.92 -11.71
CA LEU A 56 -3.39 -0.37 -11.07
C LEU A 56 -3.00 -1.43 -12.10
N GLU A 57 -3.70 -1.48 -13.24
CA GLU A 57 -3.33 -2.35 -14.37
C GLU A 57 -1.91 -2.03 -14.90
N ASP A 58 -1.58 -0.74 -15.05
CA ASP A 58 -0.25 -0.28 -15.51
C ASP A 58 0.89 -0.69 -14.56
N ILE A 59 0.58 -1.03 -13.31
CA ILE A 59 1.52 -1.54 -12.31
C ILE A 59 1.23 -2.99 -11.90
N ASP A 60 0.48 -3.73 -12.72
CA ASP A 60 0.18 -5.16 -12.55
C ASP A 60 -0.36 -5.46 -11.15
N LYS A 61 -1.38 -4.69 -10.73
CA LYS A 61 -2.08 -4.82 -9.45
C LYS A 61 -3.58 -4.85 -9.67
N GLU A 62 -4.26 -5.59 -8.81
CA GLU A 62 -5.72 -5.78 -8.88
C GLU A 62 -6.45 -4.97 -7.81
N ASP A 63 -5.75 -4.55 -6.76
CA ASP A 63 -6.38 -3.86 -5.64
C ASP A 63 -5.42 -2.92 -4.90
N MET A 64 -6.04 -2.03 -4.13
CA MET A 64 -5.36 -1.15 -3.21
C MET A 64 -6.25 -0.84 -2.01
N ALA A 65 -5.67 -0.35 -0.93
CA ALA A 65 -6.45 0.20 0.18
C ALA A 65 -6.00 1.62 0.54
N LEU A 66 -6.98 2.49 0.71
CA LEU A 66 -6.87 3.83 1.25
C LEU A 66 -7.08 3.77 2.76
N LEU A 67 -6.21 4.45 3.50
CA LEU A 67 -6.26 4.51 4.95
C LEU A 67 -6.05 5.93 5.45
N GLN A 68 -6.50 6.19 6.67
CA GLN A 68 -6.12 7.34 7.46
C GLN A 68 -5.41 6.83 8.71
N GLU A 69 -4.09 6.72 8.64
CA GLU A 69 -3.27 6.23 9.74
C GLU A 69 -2.27 7.31 10.19
N GLY A 70 -2.03 7.37 11.51
CA GLY A 70 -1.14 8.36 12.10
C GLY A 70 -1.60 9.79 11.83
N THR A 71 -0.68 10.64 11.36
CA THR A 71 -0.94 12.05 11.07
C THR A 71 -1.24 12.33 9.60
N ALA A 72 -1.13 11.33 8.71
CA ALA A 72 -1.37 11.51 7.29
C ALA A 72 -2.89 11.45 7.00
N GLU A 73 -3.41 12.46 6.31
CA GLU A 73 -4.81 12.48 5.89
C GLU A 73 -5.10 11.46 4.78
N CYS A 74 -4.07 10.98 4.08
CA CYS A 74 -4.16 9.97 3.04
C CYS A 74 -2.92 9.06 3.06
N SER A 75 -3.13 7.81 3.47
CA SER A 75 -2.20 6.71 3.27
C SER A 75 -2.78 5.75 2.24
N LEU A 76 -1.90 5.11 1.48
CA LEU A 76 -2.28 4.13 0.45
C LEU A 76 -1.36 2.92 0.57
N ILE A 77 -1.95 1.73 0.54
CA ILE A 77 -1.21 0.47 0.45
C ILE A 77 -1.60 -0.29 -0.81
N VAL A 78 -0.59 -0.88 -1.45
CA VAL A 78 -0.75 -1.75 -2.62
C VAL A 78 0.06 -3.00 -2.36
N ALA A 79 -0.58 -4.16 -2.36
CA ALA A 79 0.09 -5.41 -2.02
C ALA A 79 1.03 -5.86 -3.16
N GLU A 80 2.29 -6.16 -2.84
CA GLU A 80 3.15 -6.95 -3.73
C GLU A 80 2.82 -8.44 -3.56
N TRP A 81 2.70 -8.87 -2.31
CA TRP A 81 2.12 -10.17 -1.94
C TRP A 81 1.67 -10.13 -0.49
N SER A 82 0.73 -10.99 -0.15
CA SER A 82 0.30 -11.20 1.24
C SER A 82 -0.16 -12.64 1.44
N VAL A 83 0.19 -13.23 2.57
CA VAL A 83 -0.33 -14.51 3.05
C VAL A 83 -0.82 -14.27 4.46
N PHE A 84 -2.13 -14.26 4.67
CA PHE A 84 -2.75 -14.04 5.97
C PHE A 84 -3.86 -15.06 6.21
N PHE A 85 -3.89 -15.63 7.41
CA PHE A 85 -4.95 -16.51 7.86
C PHE A 85 -5.12 -16.40 9.37
N ALA A 86 -6.37 -16.27 9.82
CA ALA A 86 -6.72 -16.26 11.24
C ALA A 86 -5.96 -15.25 12.14
N GLY A 87 -5.47 -14.14 11.57
CA GLY A 87 -4.74 -13.09 12.30
C GLY A 87 -3.22 -13.21 12.20
N GLU A 88 -2.71 -14.33 11.69
CA GLU A 88 -1.29 -14.58 11.48
C GLU A 88 -0.95 -14.45 10.00
N GLY A 89 0.27 -14.04 9.68
CA GLY A 89 0.67 -13.92 8.29
C GLY A 89 1.90 -13.09 8.01
N SER A 90 2.09 -12.79 6.74
CA SER A 90 3.12 -11.87 6.28
C SER A 90 2.64 -11.14 5.05
N TYR A 91 3.08 -9.91 4.89
CA TYR A 91 2.88 -9.17 3.66
C TYR A 91 4.12 -8.40 3.29
N MET A 92 4.21 -8.11 2.00
CA MET A 92 5.06 -7.08 1.46
C MET A 92 4.19 -6.15 0.63
N ILE A 93 4.23 -4.87 0.97
CA ILE A 93 3.33 -3.87 0.40
C ILE A 93 4.12 -2.61 0.00
N TYR A 94 3.68 -1.94 -1.05
CA TYR A 94 4.07 -0.55 -1.30
C TYR A 94 3.16 0.35 -0.46
N SER A 95 3.76 1.19 0.38
CA SER A 95 3.04 2.09 1.30
C SER A 95 3.37 3.54 0.96
N TYR A 96 2.36 4.32 0.59
CA TYR A 96 2.45 5.78 0.47
C TYR A 96 2.08 6.41 1.81
N GLN A 97 2.98 7.24 2.34
CA GLN A 97 2.82 7.90 3.65
C GLN A 97 2.40 6.91 4.77
N PRO A 98 3.19 5.86 5.05
CA PRO A 98 2.87 4.91 6.10
C PRO A 98 2.84 5.60 7.47
N ALA A 99 2.04 5.06 8.39
CA ALA A 99 1.89 5.59 9.74
C ALA A 99 3.18 5.49 10.58
N ALA A 100 3.96 4.43 10.32
CA ALA A 100 5.18 4.13 11.04
C ALA A 100 6.31 3.83 10.05
N ILE A 101 7.47 4.45 10.29
CA ILE A 101 8.71 4.13 9.61
C ILE A 101 9.54 3.31 10.58
N ALA A 102 9.82 2.06 10.22
CA ALA A 102 10.65 1.15 11.01
C ALA A 102 11.90 0.78 10.21
N GLU A 103 13.08 0.99 10.78
CA GLU A 103 14.33 0.66 10.10
C GLU A 103 14.63 -0.85 10.15
N PHE A 104 15.29 -1.37 9.12
CA PHE A 104 15.75 -2.74 9.11
C PHE A 104 16.89 -2.92 10.14
N ASN A 105 16.70 -3.83 11.11
CA ASN A 105 17.72 -4.22 12.07
C ASN A 105 18.22 -5.64 11.76
N ALA A 106 19.46 -5.76 11.27
CA ALA A 106 20.06 -7.05 10.90
C ALA A 106 20.23 -8.00 12.10
N ASP A 107 20.36 -7.46 13.31
CA ASP A 107 20.53 -8.27 14.52
C ASP A 107 19.23 -8.95 14.95
N ILE A 108 18.09 -8.52 14.42
CA ILE A 108 16.76 -9.07 14.75
C ILE A 108 16.13 -9.73 13.52
N HIS A 109 16.28 -9.13 12.33
CA HIS A 109 15.51 -9.49 11.13
C HIS A 109 16.21 -10.52 10.23
N LEU A 110 17.50 -10.80 10.43
CA LEU A 110 18.16 -11.90 9.72
C LEU A 110 17.67 -13.25 10.26
N GLU A 111 17.45 -14.21 9.36
CA GLU A 111 16.91 -15.55 9.67
C GLU A 111 17.61 -16.21 10.87
N LYS A 112 18.95 -16.14 10.93
CA LYS A 112 19.76 -16.71 12.01
C LYS A 112 19.49 -16.13 13.42
N ASN A 113 18.93 -14.93 13.49
CA ASN A 113 18.67 -14.20 14.74
C ASN A 113 17.17 -14.02 15.00
N ARG A 114 16.32 -14.52 14.10
CA ARG A 114 14.90 -14.21 14.06
C ARG A 114 14.16 -14.89 15.21
N ASN A 115 13.42 -14.10 16.00
CA ASN A 115 12.39 -14.63 16.88
C ASN A 115 11.10 -14.86 16.08
N THR A 116 10.62 -16.10 15.99
CA THR A 116 9.40 -16.44 15.24
C THR A 116 8.10 -16.18 15.99
N THR A 117 8.16 -15.69 17.23
CA THR A 117 6.99 -15.30 18.02
C THR A 117 6.84 -13.79 18.17
N GLU A 118 7.73 -13.02 17.56
CA GLU A 118 7.68 -11.55 17.59
C GLU A 118 7.31 -11.00 16.23
N ARG A 119 6.48 -9.95 16.25
CA ARG A 119 6.15 -9.18 15.05
C ARG A 119 7.43 -8.59 14.46
N ILE A 120 7.62 -8.78 13.16
CA ILE A 120 8.69 -8.13 12.40
C ILE A 120 8.07 -7.07 11.52
N HIS A 121 8.53 -5.84 11.66
CA HIS A 121 8.11 -4.74 10.81
C HIS A 121 9.32 -3.91 10.42
N PHE A 122 9.52 -3.72 9.12
CA PHE A 122 10.47 -2.74 8.63
C PHE A 122 10.01 -2.15 7.30
N THR A 123 10.51 -0.94 7.05
CA THR A 123 10.22 -0.12 5.89
C THR A 123 11.53 0.26 5.21
N LYS A 124 11.47 0.44 3.90
CA LYS A 124 12.55 1.00 3.12
C LYS A 124 11.99 2.10 2.23
N ALA A 125 12.52 3.31 2.40
CA ALA A 125 12.13 4.45 1.60
C ALA A 125 12.38 4.20 0.10
N LEU A 126 11.40 4.59 -0.71
CA LEU A 126 11.49 4.69 -2.16
C LEU A 126 11.57 6.18 -2.51
N ALA A 127 10.77 6.66 -3.47
CA ALA A 127 10.68 8.07 -3.83
C ALA A 127 9.25 8.61 -3.62
N ASP A 128 9.10 9.93 -3.63
CA ASP A 128 7.79 10.61 -3.64
C ASP A 128 6.85 10.18 -2.51
N GLY A 129 7.38 9.92 -1.31
CA GLY A 129 6.59 9.53 -0.14
C GLY A 129 6.19 8.05 -0.10
N TRP A 130 6.63 7.25 -1.07
CA TRP A 130 6.46 5.81 -1.08
C TRP A 130 7.57 5.07 -0.33
N TYR A 131 7.18 3.94 0.24
CA TYR A 131 8.03 2.98 0.94
C TYR A 131 7.68 1.58 0.43
N ILE A 132 8.61 0.64 0.52
CA ILE A 132 8.28 -0.78 0.57
C ILE A 132 8.30 -1.20 2.04
N GLU A 133 7.27 -1.89 2.47
CA GLU A 133 7.05 -2.32 3.84
C GLU A 133 6.95 -3.84 3.88
N TYR A 134 7.59 -4.43 4.87
CA TYR A 134 7.47 -5.85 5.20
C TYR A 134 6.91 -5.98 6.61
N LEU A 135 5.86 -6.79 6.74
CA LEU A 135 5.33 -7.24 8.01
C LEU A 135 5.34 -8.76 8.06
N ASN A 136 5.73 -9.31 9.20
CA ASN A 136 5.36 -10.65 9.62
C ASN A 136 4.68 -10.55 11.00
N GLU A 137 3.45 -11.04 11.06
CA GLU A 137 2.64 -11.15 12.27
C GLU A 137 2.55 -12.64 12.62
N PRO A 138 3.28 -13.11 13.65
CA PRO A 138 3.36 -14.52 14.00
C PRO A 138 2.11 -15.05 14.70
#